data_AF-G9ZJ52-F1
#
_entry.id   AF-G9ZJ52-F1
#
_cell.length_a   1.000
_cell.length_b   1.000
_cell.length_c   1.000
_cell.angle_alpha   90.00
_cell.angle_beta   90.00
_cell.angle_gamma   90.00
#
_symmetry.space_group_name_H-M   'P 1'
#
loop_
_entity.id
_entity.type
_entity.pdbx_description
1 polymer ?
#
loop_
_entity_poly.entity_id
_entity_poly.type
_entity_poly.pdbx_seq_one_letter_code
_entity_poly.pdbx_strand_id
1 'polypeptide(L)'
;MPFPRSLLVLSAFAAVQALAADADTLAQETLNQHFPANAGALEVFNDDANHPAAGDKLKTCHFAPMKEVENADSDGGLEGYCLRLVSEKVVDVAAGKRRYLLFAGDNLHTPHSAPGMVALFAFSSADGKDWQPAAQYQGEGFGKYGIAPTDWQWQLFGKGGVGRDDVYR
;
A
#
# COMPACT_ATOMS: atom_id res chain seq x y z
N MET A 1 37.39 45.24 30.45
CA MET A 1 36.38 44.42 31.15
C MET A 1 35.05 45.15 30.97
N PRO A 2 33.90 44.56 30.54
CA PRO A 2 33.46 43.15 30.55
C PRO A 2 32.79 42.62 29.23
N PHE A 3 32.64 41.29 29.09
CA PHE A 3 31.65 40.58 28.22
C PHE A 3 30.34 40.35 29.04
N PRO A 4 29.18 39.78 28.59
CA PRO A 4 28.85 39.05 27.34
C PRO A 4 27.39 39.29 26.79
N ARG A 5 26.99 38.61 25.70
CA ARG A 5 25.86 37.61 25.69
C ARG A 5 25.43 37.21 24.28
N SER A 6 25.68 35.94 23.96
CA SER A 6 25.07 35.16 22.89
C SER A 6 23.55 35.12 23.02
N LEU A 7 22.84 35.02 21.89
CA LEU A 7 21.64 34.19 21.76
C LEU A 7 21.66 33.48 20.41
N LEU A 8 22.11 32.23 20.44
CA LEU A 8 21.81 31.22 19.42
C LEU A 8 20.32 30.89 19.55
N VAL A 9 19.52 31.32 18.58
CA VAL A 9 18.18 30.77 18.35
C VAL A 9 18.33 29.79 17.20
N LEU A 10 18.74 28.55 17.52
CA LEU A 10 18.69 27.46 16.55
C LEU A 10 17.29 26.84 16.58
N SER A 11 16.53 27.28 15.58
CA SER A 11 15.24 26.81 15.10
C SER A 11 14.86 25.36 15.45
N ALA A 12 13.77 25.21 16.20
CA ALA A 12 13.10 23.94 16.50
C ALA A 12 12.25 23.39 15.33
N PHE A 13 12.72 23.50 14.08
CA PHE A 13 11.95 23.10 12.88
C PHE A 13 12.38 21.76 12.26
N ALA A 14 13.31 21.03 12.87
CA ALA A 14 13.80 19.75 12.31
C ALA A 14 12.91 18.54 12.65
N ALA A 15 12.09 18.60 13.71
CA ALA A 15 11.36 17.42 14.19
C ALA A 15 10.16 17.03 13.30
N VAL A 16 9.56 17.99 12.58
CA VAL A 16 8.33 17.74 11.78
C VAL A 16 8.67 17.10 10.42
N GLN A 17 9.86 17.35 9.87
CA GLN A 17 10.27 16.81 8.57
C GLN A 17 10.71 15.34 8.65
N ALA A 18 11.21 14.89 9.81
CA ALA A 18 11.64 13.52 10.01
C ALA A 18 10.46 12.52 9.97
N LEU A 19 9.27 12.91 10.42
CA LEU A 19 8.09 12.02 10.39
C LEU A 19 7.47 11.87 8.99
N ALA A 20 7.63 12.87 8.11
CA ALA A 20 7.11 12.78 6.74
C ALA A 20 8.02 11.93 5.84
N ALA A 21 9.34 11.96 6.06
CA ALA A 21 10.30 11.16 5.29
C ALA A 21 10.24 9.66 5.62
N ASP A 22 9.90 9.31 6.87
CA ASP A 22 9.78 7.92 7.35
C ASP A 22 8.43 7.27 6.95
N ALA A 23 7.50 8.09 6.46
CA ALA A 23 6.22 7.62 5.95
C ALA A 23 6.37 6.95 4.57
N ASP A 24 7.21 7.52 3.70
CA ASP A 24 7.48 7.01 2.35
C ASP A 24 8.43 5.80 2.34
N THR A 25 9.34 5.66 3.29
CA THR A 25 10.31 4.54 3.34
C THR A 25 9.63 3.21 3.64
N LEU A 26 8.88 3.11 4.75
CA LEU A 26 8.30 1.83 5.16
C LEU A 26 7.32 1.27 4.13
N ALA A 27 6.50 2.12 3.51
CA ALA A 27 5.57 1.68 2.48
C ALA A 27 6.29 1.19 1.22
N GLN A 28 7.31 1.91 0.77
CA GLN A 28 8.11 1.51 -0.38
C GLN A 28 8.93 0.25 -0.08
N GLU A 29 9.50 0.13 1.11
CA GLU A 29 10.21 -1.07 1.58
C GLU A 29 9.26 -2.28 1.64
N THR A 30 8.05 -2.08 2.16
CA THR A 30 7.02 -3.14 2.21
C THR A 30 6.64 -3.59 0.80
N LEU A 31 6.41 -2.65 -0.12
CA LEU A 31 6.18 -2.97 -1.53
C LEU A 31 7.36 -3.72 -2.14
N ASN A 32 8.58 -3.20 -2.01
CA ASN A 32 9.78 -3.82 -2.58
C ASN A 32 10.03 -5.24 -2.05
N GLN A 33 9.77 -5.47 -0.76
CA GLN A 33 10.00 -6.75 -0.11
C GLN A 33 8.94 -7.80 -0.47
N HIS A 34 7.67 -7.39 -0.54
CA HIS A 34 6.55 -8.33 -0.71
C HIS A 34 6.01 -8.41 -2.15
N PHE A 35 6.14 -7.33 -2.91
CA PHE A 35 5.63 -7.15 -4.27
C PHE A 35 6.68 -6.42 -5.12
N PRO A 36 7.83 -7.07 -5.40
CA PRO A 36 8.91 -6.43 -6.11
C PRO A 36 8.45 -5.90 -7.48
N ALA A 37 9.12 -4.84 -7.95
CA ALA A 37 8.83 -4.28 -9.26
C ALA A 37 9.04 -5.35 -10.35
N ASN A 38 8.11 -5.46 -11.29
CA ASN A 38 8.18 -6.41 -12.39
C ASN A 38 7.95 -5.71 -13.73
N ALA A 39 8.97 -5.71 -14.58
CA ALA A 39 8.93 -5.05 -15.89
C ALA A 39 7.98 -5.73 -16.89
N GLY A 40 7.85 -7.06 -16.83
CA GLY A 40 6.92 -7.78 -17.70
C GLY A 40 5.47 -7.51 -17.32
N ALA A 41 5.16 -7.50 -16.02
CA ALA A 41 3.84 -7.10 -15.52
C ALA A 41 3.51 -5.64 -15.89
N LEU A 42 4.50 -4.76 -15.80
CA LEU A 42 4.35 -3.36 -16.21
C LEU A 42 4.04 -3.21 -17.70
N GLU A 43 4.70 -3.99 -18.56
CA GLU A 43 4.45 -3.99 -20.00
C GLU A 43 3.03 -4.45 -20.31
N VAL A 44 2.58 -5.55 -19.69
CA VAL A 44 1.21 -6.08 -19.84
C VAL A 44 0.17 -5.06 -19.40
N PHE A 45 0.36 -4.43 -18.24
CA PHE A 45 -0.56 -3.41 -17.71
C PHE A 45 -0.66 -2.19 -18.63
N ASN A 46 0.46 -1.76 -19.22
CA ASN A 46 0.52 -0.58 -20.06
C ASN A 46 0.16 -0.83 -21.53
N ASP A 47 -0.15 -2.09 -21.88
CA ASP A 47 -0.68 -2.45 -23.19
C ASP A 47 -2.11 -1.91 -23.32
N ASP A 48 -2.34 -1.10 -24.35
CA ASP A 48 -3.62 -0.46 -24.61
C ASP A 48 -4.72 -1.49 -24.93
N ALA A 49 -4.35 -2.71 -25.35
CA ALA A 49 -5.30 -3.82 -25.52
C ALA A 49 -5.85 -4.33 -24.18
N ASN A 50 -5.03 -4.27 -23.12
CA ASN A 50 -5.39 -4.71 -21.77
C ASN A 50 -5.95 -3.58 -20.92
N HIS A 51 -5.58 -2.33 -21.18
CA HIS A 51 -6.04 -1.13 -20.46
C HIS A 51 -6.34 0.04 -21.41
N PRO A 52 -7.40 -0.04 -22.24
CA PRO A 52 -7.70 0.96 -23.29
C PRO A 52 -8.08 2.37 -22.77
N ALA A 53 -8.19 2.55 -21.44
CA ALA A 53 -8.59 3.80 -20.80
C ALA A 53 -7.63 4.29 -19.70
N ALA A 54 -6.46 3.66 -19.53
CA ALA A 54 -5.47 4.11 -18.54
C ALA A 54 -4.84 5.44 -19.01
N GLY A 55 -5.44 6.57 -18.61
CA GLY A 55 -4.97 7.92 -18.96
C GLY A 55 -3.53 8.21 -18.55
N ASP A 56 -2.94 7.41 -17.65
CA ASP A 56 -1.54 7.46 -17.27
C ASP A 56 -0.95 6.04 -17.23
N LYS A 57 -0.02 5.76 -18.16
CA LYS A 57 0.78 4.53 -18.12
C LYS A 57 1.59 4.51 -16.80
N LEU A 58 1.61 3.35 -16.14
CA LEU A 58 2.39 3.17 -14.93
C LEU A 58 3.89 3.31 -15.24
N LYS A 59 4.65 3.87 -14.28
CA LYS A 59 6.12 3.90 -14.32
C LYS A 59 6.75 2.65 -13.70
N THR A 60 6.03 2.02 -12.78
CA THR A 60 6.45 0.81 -12.07
C THR A 60 5.21 -0.01 -11.73
N CYS A 61 5.36 -1.33 -11.71
CA CYS A 61 4.33 -2.26 -11.26
C CYS A 61 4.90 -3.11 -10.13
N HIS A 62 4.46 -2.86 -8.90
CA HIS A 62 4.74 -3.73 -7.76
C HIS A 62 3.83 -4.94 -7.84
N PHE A 63 4.38 -6.05 -8.31
CA PHE A 63 3.58 -7.16 -8.83
C PHE A 63 3.19 -8.15 -7.74
N ALA A 64 1.91 -8.52 -7.72
CA ALA A 64 1.44 -9.72 -7.02
C ALA A 64 0.80 -10.70 -8.01
N PRO A 65 1.21 -11.98 -8.00
CA PRO A 65 0.59 -13.00 -8.83
C PRO A 65 -0.82 -13.34 -8.31
N MET A 66 -1.73 -13.64 -9.23
CA MET A 66 -3.03 -14.23 -8.91
C MET A 66 -2.85 -15.65 -8.34
N LYS A 67 -3.57 -16.02 -7.28
CA LYS A 67 -3.36 -17.30 -6.55
C LYS A 67 -3.87 -18.53 -7.29
N GLU A 68 -4.98 -18.40 -7.99
CA GLU A 68 -5.62 -19.50 -8.72
C GLU A 68 -5.46 -19.27 -10.22
N VAL A 69 -4.46 -19.91 -10.81
CA VAL A 69 -4.41 -20.10 -12.27
C VAL A 69 -4.85 -21.54 -12.54
N GLU A 70 -6.08 -21.89 -12.15
CA GLU A 70 -6.57 -23.28 -12.21
C GLU A 70 -6.79 -23.79 -13.64
N ASN A 71 -6.75 -22.93 -14.66
CA ASN A 71 -6.73 -23.34 -16.06
C ASN A 71 -5.75 -22.44 -16.81
N ALA A 72 -4.49 -22.85 -16.89
CA ALA A 72 -3.49 -22.28 -17.81
C ALA A 72 -3.80 -22.63 -19.30
N ASP A 73 -5.08 -22.74 -19.65
CA ASP A 73 -5.60 -23.16 -20.95
C ASP A 73 -6.21 -21.98 -21.75
N SER A 74 -5.70 -20.78 -21.52
CA SER A 74 -5.79 -19.69 -22.49
C SER A 74 -4.58 -18.77 -22.33
N ASP A 75 -3.53 -19.11 -23.08
CA ASP A 75 -2.45 -18.23 -23.55
C ASP A 75 -1.19 -18.04 -22.70
N GLY A 76 -1.03 -18.70 -21.55
CA GLY A 76 0.25 -18.74 -20.82
C GLY A 76 0.81 -17.37 -20.41
N GLY A 77 -0.06 -16.37 -20.31
CA GLY A 77 0.26 -14.98 -19.99
C GLY A 77 0.55 -14.75 -18.50
N LEU A 78 1.13 -13.58 -18.22
CA LEU A 78 1.44 -13.11 -16.87
C LEU A 78 0.14 -12.62 -16.21
N GLU A 79 -0.33 -13.30 -15.16
CA GLU A 79 -1.59 -12.99 -14.46
C GLU A 79 -1.33 -12.44 -13.06
N GLY A 80 -2.01 -11.36 -12.69
CA GLY A 80 -1.87 -10.77 -11.37
C GLY A 80 -2.24 -9.29 -11.34
N TYR A 81 -1.56 -8.54 -10.47
CA TYR A 81 -1.97 -7.20 -10.11
C TYR A 81 -0.78 -6.25 -9.95
N CYS A 82 -0.98 -4.96 -10.27
CA CYS A 82 -0.01 -3.89 -10.01
C CYS A 82 -0.41 -3.09 -8.77
N LEU A 83 0.26 -3.31 -7.64
CA LEU A 83 -0.07 -2.68 -6.37
C LEU A 83 0.50 -1.27 -6.23
N ARG A 84 -0.26 -0.45 -5.50
CA ARG A 84 0.13 0.88 -5.01
C ARG A 84 -0.39 1.08 -3.59
N LEU A 85 0.26 1.94 -2.82
CA LEU A 85 -0.27 2.36 -1.52
C LEU A 85 -1.54 3.19 -1.76
N VAL A 86 -2.64 2.84 -1.08
CA VAL A 86 -3.90 3.59 -1.13
C VAL A 86 -4.24 4.29 0.17
N SER A 87 -3.78 3.73 1.29
CA SER A 87 -4.10 4.31 2.58
C SER A 87 -3.10 3.88 3.64
N GLU A 88 -2.87 4.78 4.57
CA GLU A 88 -2.09 4.54 5.76
C GLU A 88 -2.87 5.01 6.99
N LYS A 89 -2.73 4.28 8.10
CA LYS A 89 -3.28 4.68 9.39
C LYS A 89 -2.34 4.34 10.54
N VAL A 90 -2.06 5.31 11.39
CA VAL A 90 -1.43 5.08 12.70
C VAL A 90 -2.47 5.25 13.81
N VAL A 91 -2.51 4.33 14.76
CA VAL A 91 -3.38 4.37 15.95
C VAL A 91 -2.59 4.01 17.20
N ASP A 92 -3.00 4.57 18.34
CA ASP A 92 -2.50 4.15 19.65
C ASP A 92 -3.19 2.84 20.09
N VAL A 93 -2.42 1.92 20.65
CA VAL A 93 -2.88 0.63 21.19
C VAL A 93 -2.29 0.42 22.59
N ALA A 94 -2.81 -0.54 23.35
CA ALA A 94 -2.33 -0.77 24.72
C ALA A 94 -0.81 -1.05 24.80
N ALA A 95 -0.24 -1.66 23.76
CA ALA A 95 1.17 -2.03 23.67
C ALA A 95 2.07 -0.97 22.98
N GLY A 96 1.57 0.24 22.74
CA GLY A 96 2.29 1.31 22.03
C GLY A 96 1.49 1.85 20.85
N LYS A 97 2.06 1.79 19.65
CA LYS A 97 1.43 2.25 18.41
C LYS A 97 1.31 1.12 17.39
N ARG A 98 0.30 1.23 16.54
CA ARG A 98 0.04 0.34 15.41
C ARG A 98 -0.06 1.17 14.14
N ARG A 99 0.75 0.83 13.13
CA ARG A 99 0.71 1.42 11.78
C ARG A 99 0.15 0.41 10.81
N TYR A 100 -0.81 0.82 10.00
CA TYR A 100 -1.44 0.02 8.97
C TYR A 100 -1.12 0.62 7.61
N LEU A 101 -0.67 -0.23 6.69
CA LEU A 101 -0.46 0.11 5.29
C LEU A 101 -1.43 -0.72 4.47
N LEU A 102 -2.27 -0.07 3.68
CA LEU A 102 -3.14 -0.72 2.73
C LEU A 102 -2.64 -0.44 1.31
N PHE A 103 -2.31 -1.51 0.62
CA PHE A 103 -2.03 -1.52 -0.79
C PHE A 103 -3.24 -2.06 -1.54
N ALA A 104 -3.48 -1.53 -2.73
CA ALA A 104 -4.49 -2.07 -3.63
C ALA A 104 -3.92 -2.07 -5.04
N GLY A 105 -4.26 -3.09 -5.82
CA GLY A 105 -3.70 -3.30 -7.15
C GLY A 105 -4.75 -3.67 -8.17
N ASP A 106 -4.74 -2.94 -9.28
CA ASP A 106 -5.54 -3.21 -10.46
C ASP A 106 -5.03 -4.50 -11.12
N ASN A 107 -5.94 -5.27 -11.71
CA ASN A 107 -5.59 -6.48 -12.45
C ASN A 107 -4.78 -6.12 -13.71
N LEU A 108 -3.81 -6.94 -14.08
CA LEU A 108 -2.97 -6.78 -15.28
C LEU A 108 -3.77 -6.80 -16.59
N HIS A 109 -4.85 -7.57 -16.60
CA HIS A 109 -5.78 -7.66 -17.70
C HIS A 109 -7.07 -7.05 -17.18
N THR A 110 -7.67 -6.09 -17.89
CA THR A 110 -9.01 -5.59 -17.51
C THR A 110 -10.11 -6.25 -18.33
N PRO A 111 -10.35 -7.58 -18.28
CA PRO A 111 -11.64 -8.07 -18.74
C PRO A 111 -12.70 -7.58 -17.75
N HIS A 112 -13.91 -7.34 -18.26
CA HIS A 112 -15.05 -6.78 -17.53
C HIS A 112 -15.49 -7.57 -16.27
N SER A 113 -14.83 -8.68 -15.91
CA SER A 113 -15.21 -9.56 -14.79
C SER A 113 -14.12 -9.77 -13.73
N ALA A 114 -12.85 -9.43 -13.99
CA ALA A 114 -11.81 -9.62 -12.99
C ALA A 114 -11.95 -8.56 -11.89
N PRO A 115 -11.87 -8.90 -10.59
CA PRO A 115 -11.74 -7.90 -9.54
C PRO A 115 -10.29 -7.42 -9.41
N GLY A 116 -10.07 -6.32 -8.68
CA GLY A 116 -8.74 -5.98 -8.17
C GLY A 116 -8.42 -6.72 -6.87
N MET A 117 -7.26 -6.41 -6.28
CA MET A 117 -6.82 -6.99 -5.02
C MET A 117 -6.47 -5.93 -3.98
N VAL A 118 -6.41 -6.35 -2.71
CA VAL A 118 -5.83 -5.57 -1.62
C VAL A 118 -4.81 -6.39 -0.82
N ALA A 119 -3.84 -5.69 -0.27
CA ALA A 119 -2.90 -6.22 0.71
C ALA A 119 -2.78 -5.27 1.91
N LEU A 120 -3.05 -5.76 3.11
CA LEU A 120 -2.97 -5.03 4.36
C LEU A 120 -1.77 -5.51 5.16
N PHE A 121 -0.93 -4.58 5.58
CA PHE A 121 0.17 -4.82 6.51
C PHE A 121 -0.05 -4.02 7.78
N ALA A 122 0.18 -4.66 8.92
CA ALA A 122 0.13 -4.02 10.22
C ALA A 122 1.50 -4.14 10.89
N PHE A 123 1.98 -3.04 11.45
CA PHE A 123 3.26 -2.93 12.14
C PHE A 123 3.06 -2.39 13.54
N SER A 124 3.82 -2.89 14.50
CA SER A 124 3.80 -2.42 15.89
C SER A 124 5.08 -1.66 16.23
N SER A 125 4.96 -0.68 17.10
CA SER A 125 6.08 0.05 17.67
C SER A 125 5.75 0.46 19.11
N ALA A 126 6.75 0.52 19.99
CA ALA A 126 6.55 1.02 21.35
C ALA A 126 6.27 2.54 21.37
N ASP A 127 6.91 3.31 20.49
CA ASP A 127 6.91 4.78 20.52
C ASP A 127 6.54 5.43 19.16
N GLY A 128 6.30 4.64 18.12
CA GLY A 128 6.05 5.10 16.75
C GLY A 128 7.28 5.14 15.85
N LYS A 129 8.40 4.56 16.30
CA LYS A 129 9.63 4.40 15.54
C LYS A 129 9.98 2.91 15.40
N ASP A 130 10.92 2.58 14.52
CA ASP A 130 11.46 1.21 14.39
C ASP A 130 10.36 0.14 14.24
N TRP A 131 9.43 0.39 13.31
CA TRP A 131 8.24 -0.42 13.07
C TRP A 131 8.56 -1.89 12.83
N GLN A 132 7.88 -2.79 13.56
CA GLN A 132 8.04 -4.24 13.43
C GLN A 132 6.80 -4.89 12.81
N PRO A 133 6.95 -5.84 11.87
CA PRO A 133 5.81 -6.56 11.30
C PRO A 133 4.96 -7.24 12.38
N ALA A 134 3.64 -7.11 12.28
CA ALA A 134 2.70 -7.65 13.27
C ALA A 134 1.60 -8.51 12.65
N ALA A 135 1.07 -8.13 11.49
CA ALA A 135 0.11 -8.94 10.75
C ALA A 135 0.15 -8.60 9.26
N GLN A 136 -0.26 -9.55 8.43
CA GLN A 136 -0.46 -9.35 7.00
C GLN A 136 -1.74 -10.02 6.54
N TYR A 137 -2.42 -9.43 5.58
CA TYR A 137 -3.58 -9.98 4.91
C TYR A 137 -3.52 -9.65 3.42
N GLN A 138 -3.94 -10.59 2.58
CA GLN A 138 -4.06 -10.39 1.14
C GLN A 138 -5.34 -11.03 0.65
N GLY A 139 -6.10 -10.31 -0.16
CA GLY A 139 -7.35 -10.77 -0.73
C GLY A 139 -7.58 -10.25 -2.14
N GLU A 140 -8.16 -11.10 -2.96
CA GLU A 140 -8.67 -10.80 -4.29
C GLU A 140 -10.20 -10.59 -4.20
N GLY A 141 -10.84 -10.06 -5.24
CA GLY A 141 -12.30 -9.79 -5.18
C GLY A 141 -12.67 -8.36 -4.76
N PHE A 142 -11.74 -7.40 -4.87
CA PHE A 142 -11.93 -6.03 -4.38
C PHE A 142 -12.12 -5.07 -5.55
N GLY A 143 -13.08 -4.14 -5.44
CA GLY A 143 -13.40 -3.23 -6.53
C GLY A 143 -14.20 -3.92 -7.64
N LYS A 144 -14.15 -3.39 -8.86
CA LYS A 144 -14.95 -3.85 -10.01
C LYS A 144 -14.20 -3.61 -11.33
N TYR A 145 -14.43 -4.46 -12.33
CA TYR A 145 -13.92 -4.28 -13.69
C TYR A 145 -12.39 -4.14 -13.78
N GLY A 146 -11.66 -4.94 -13.00
CA GLY A 146 -10.20 -4.97 -12.92
C GLY A 146 -9.61 -3.84 -12.08
N ILE A 147 -10.45 -2.91 -11.61
CA ILE A 147 -10.02 -1.73 -10.86
C ILE A 147 -10.18 -1.99 -9.36
N ALA A 148 -9.07 -1.89 -8.65
CA ALA A 148 -9.04 -1.95 -7.19
C ALA A 148 -9.50 -0.62 -6.58
N PRO A 149 -9.90 -0.63 -5.30
CA PRO A 149 -10.23 0.61 -4.59
C PRO A 149 -9.10 1.64 -4.69
N THR A 150 -9.47 2.90 -4.92
CA THR A 150 -8.56 4.06 -4.91
C THR A 150 -8.59 4.79 -3.58
N ASP A 151 -9.63 4.57 -2.78
CA ASP A 151 -9.84 5.11 -1.46
C ASP A 151 -10.15 3.99 -0.45
N TRP A 152 -9.93 4.28 0.82
CA TRP A 152 -10.23 3.35 1.90
C TRP A 152 -10.68 4.07 3.16
N GLN A 153 -11.77 3.59 3.74
CA GLN A 153 -12.28 4.07 5.02
C GLN A 153 -11.91 3.07 6.11
N TRP A 154 -11.03 3.49 7.02
CA TRP A 154 -10.69 2.70 8.19
C TRP A 154 -11.82 2.75 9.22
N GLN A 155 -12.40 1.60 9.54
CA GLN A 155 -13.36 1.47 10.63
C GLN A 155 -12.64 0.94 11.87
N LEU A 156 -12.72 1.71 12.97
CA LEU A 156 -12.18 1.32 14.26
C LEU A 156 -13.15 0.35 14.93
N PHE A 157 -12.79 -0.93 15.05
CA PHE A 157 -13.51 -1.89 15.85
C PHE A 157 -12.95 -1.94 17.27
N GLY A 158 -13.61 -1.21 18.19
CA GLY A 158 -13.33 -1.26 19.62
C GLY A 158 -11.86 -0.95 19.99
N LYS A 159 -11.45 -1.31 21.21
CA LYS A 159 -10.08 -1.11 21.69
C LYS A 159 -9.10 -2.05 20.96
N GLY A 160 -8.62 -1.63 19.78
CA GLY A 160 -7.41 -2.15 19.15
C GLY A 160 -7.58 -3.04 17.92
N GLY A 161 -8.79 -3.17 17.36
CA GLY A 161 -9.02 -3.84 16.08
C GLY A 161 -9.41 -2.83 14.99
N VAL A 162 -8.89 -2.98 13.78
CA VAL A 162 -9.39 -2.28 12.59
C VAL A 162 -9.78 -3.37 11.61
N GLY A 163 -11.04 -3.38 11.20
CA GLY A 163 -11.61 -4.34 10.26
C GLY A 163 -12.76 -3.68 9.49
N ARG A 164 -13.34 -4.41 8.54
CA ARG A 164 -14.39 -3.96 7.62
C ARG A 164 -15.79 -4.36 8.12
N ASP A 165 -16.76 -3.45 8.07
CA ASP A 165 -18.18 -3.78 7.92
C ASP A 165 -18.48 -3.99 6.44
N ASP A 166 -18.95 -5.20 6.12
CA ASP A 166 -19.48 -5.55 4.81
C ASP A 166 -20.82 -4.82 4.59
N VAL A 167 -20.76 -3.61 4.04
CA VAL A 167 -21.93 -2.95 3.45
C VAL A 167 -21.63 -2.74 1.97
N TYR A 168 -21.78 -3.80 1.19
CA TYR A 168 -22.36 -3.84 -0.16
C TYR A 168 -22.31 -5.30 -0.62
N ARG A 169 -23.41 -6.02 -0.32
CA ARG A 169 -23.80 -7.22 -1.07
C ARG A 169 -24.40 -6.79 -2.40
#